data_AF-A0A1V5QJV8-F1
#
_entry.id   AF-A0A1V5QJV8-F1
#
_cell.length_a   1.000
_cell.length_b   1.000
_cell.length_c   1.000
_cell.angle_alpha   90.00
_cell.angle_beta   90.00
_cell.angle_gamma   90.00
#
_symmetry.space_group_name_H-M   'P 1'
#
loop_
_entity.id
_entity.type
_entity.pdbx_description
1 polymer ?
#
loop_
_entity_poly.entity_id
_entity_poly.type
_entity_poly.pdbx_seq_one_letter_code
_entity_poly.pdbx_strand_id
1 'polypeptide(L)'
;MADEAKGVVGVGVDERVKSLEEALSVEKAKNEVLMEQILKAENGLAEKDVEGFADVIPNEDREFWRGQFLENRENATAILNRMRGRVAPAAKTEAAPAASAVPTAAVAPATVLKPLHNREAAPRPASAAGAPAASPADKAAKICNRAQEIARSRGCSFTVAFRCAEQEFGATS
;
A
#
# COMPACT_ATOMS: atom_id res chain seq x y z
N MET A 1 -33.25 -30.71 -54.17
CA MET A 1 -32.01 -29.95 -54.44
C MET A 1 -32.10 -28.61 -53.71
N ALA A 2 -31.93 -28.59 -52.38
CA ALA A 2 -31.84 -27.34 -51.60
C ALA A 2 -31.39 -27.69 -50.16
N ASP A 3 -30.11 -28.01 -49.99
CA ASP A 3 -29.48 -28.02 -48.66
C ASP A 3 -27.95 -27.88 -48.81
N GLU A 4 -27.46 -26.71 -49.27
CA GLU A 4 -26.01 -26.44 -49.28
C GLU A 4 -25.63 -25.03 -48.79
N ALA A 5 -26.58 -24.10 -48.65
CA ALA A 5 -26.25 -22.72 -48.29
C ALA A 5 -25.95 -22.48 -46.80
N LYS A 6 -26.26 -23.44 -45.91
CA LYS A 6 -26.12 -23.26 -44.46
C LYS A 6 -24.74 -23.67 -43.90
N GLY A 7 -23.98 -24.47 -44.64
CA GLY A 7 -22.66 -24.96 -44.21
C GLY A 7 -21.52 -23.93 -44.32
N VAL A 8 -21.58 -23.02 -45.30
CA VAL A 8 -20.44 -22.12 -45.61
C VAL A 8 -20.28 -20.97 -44.60
N VAL A 9 -21.37 -20.50 -44.00
CA VAL A 9 -21.33 -19.39 -43.02
C VAL A 9 -20.83 -19.87 -41.64
N GLY A 10 -21.11 -21.13 -41.27
CA GLY A 10 -20.63 -21.73 -40.02
C GLY A 10 -19.13 -21.98 -40.02
N VAL A 11 -18.58 -22.50 -41.13
CA VAL A 11 -17.16 -22.88 -41.23
C VAL A 11 -16.21 -21.71 -40.94
N GLY A 12 -16.48 -20.50 -41.45
CA GLY A 12 -15.64 -19.33 -41.16
C GLY A 12 -15.75 -18.80 -39.73
N VAL A 13 -16.90 -19.00 -39.08
CA VAL A 13 -17.08 -18.68 -37.65
C VAL A 13 -16.39 -19.72 -36.79
N ASP A 14 -16.53 -21.00 -37.11
CA ASP A 14 -15.90 -22.12 -36.40
C ASP A 14 -14.36 -22.04 -36.49
N GLU A 15 -13.81 -21.70 -37.65
CA GLU A 15 -12.38 -21.42 -37.82
C GLU A 15 -11.93 -20.23 -36.98
N ARG A 16 -12.75 -19.17 -36.89
CA ARG A 16 -12.44 -18.01 -36.07
C ARG A 16 -12.50 -18.33 -34.57
N VAL A 17 -13.48 -19.13 -34.15
CA VAL A 17 -13.61 -19.63 -32.78
C VAL A 17 -12.37 -20.45 -32.42
N LYS A 18 -11.98 -21.40 -33.27
CA LYS A 18 -10.78 -22.21 -33.05
C LYS A 18 -9.50 -21.36 -32.97
N SER A 19 -9.35 -20.39 -33.86
CA SER A 19 -8.23 -19.45 -33.82
C SER A 19 -8.19 -18.63 -32.52
N LEU A 20 -9.36 -18.21 -32.00
CA LEU A 20 -9.45 -17.49 -30.73
C LEU A 20 -9.18 -18.39 -29.53
N GLU A 21 -9.59 -19.66 -29.56
CA GLU A 21 -9.30 -20.64 -28.52
C GLU A 21 -7.79 -20.95 -28.45
N GLU A 22 -7.14 -21.10 -29.62
CA GLU A 22 -5.69 -21.27 -29.71
C GLU A 22 -4.96 -20.03 -29.15
N ALA A 23 -5.39 -18.82 -29.54
CA ALA A 23 -4.82 -17.58 -29.01
C ALA A 23 -5.02 -17.44 -27.48
N LEU A 24 -6.21 -17.80 -26.98
CA LEU A 24 -6.50 -17.81 -25.54
C LEU A 24 -5.58 -18.80 -24.80
N SER A 25 -5.36 -19.99 -25.38
CA SER A 25 -4.46 -20.99 -24.81
C SER A 25 -3.03 -20.47 -24.72
N VAL A 26 -2.54 -19.83 -25.78
CA VAL A 26 -1.20 -19.20 -25.80
C VAL A 26 -1.08 -18.09 -24.75
N GLU A 27 -2.09 -17.23 -24.61
CA GLU A 27 -2.06 -16.17 -23.60
C GLU A 27 -2.13 -16.71 -22.18
N LYS A 28 -2.88 -17.80 -21.93
CA LYS A 28 -2.88 -18.49 -20.64
C LYS A 28 -1.49 -19.04 -20.30
N ALA A 29 -0.85 -19.71 -21.26
CA ALA A 29 0.50 -20.23 -21.08
C ALA A 29 1.53 -19.12 -20.82
N LYS A 30 1.44 -17.98 -21.53
CA LYS A 30 2.29 -16.81 -21.26
C LYS A 30 2.07 -16.24 -19.86
N ASN A 31 0.82 -16.13 -19.43
CA ASN A 31 0.51 -15.65 -18.08
C ASN A 31 1.08 -16.58 -17.00
N GLU A 32 1.01 -17.89 -17.20
CA GLU A 32 1.61 -18.86 -16.28
C GLU A 32 3.13 -18.66 -16.17
N VAL A 33 3.83 -18.54 -17.30
CA VAL A 33 5.27 -18.26 -17.31
C VAL A 33 5.61 -16.92 -16.65
N LEU A 34 4.82 -15.87 -16.90
CA LEU A 34 5.04 -14.57 -16.25
C LEU A 34 4.83 -14.65 -14.74
N MET A 35 3.84 -15.40 -14.27
CA MET A 35 3.64 -15.62 -12.84
C MET A 35 4.84 -16.34 -12.20
N GLU A 36 5.38 -17.38 -12.85
CA GLU A 36 6.59 -18.04 -12.37
C GLU A 36 7.80 -17.10 -12.33
N GLN A 37 7.96 -16.26 -13.35
CA GLN A 37 9.03 -15.26 -13.41
C GLN A 37 8.91 -14.22 -12.29
N ILE A 38 7.70 -13.76 -11.98
CA ILE A 38 7.44 -12.82 -10.89
C ILE A 38 7.82 -13.46 -9.56
N LEU A 39 7.33 -14.68 -9.27
CA LEU A 39 7.66 -15.38 -8.03
C LEU A 39 9.17 -15.60 -7.88
N LYS A 40 9.86 -15.97 -8.97
CA LYS A 40 11.31 -16.13 -8.97
C LYS A 40 12.04 -14.81 -8.74
N ALA A 41 11.57 -13.73 -9.35
CA ALA A 41 12.17 -12.40 -9.21
C ALA A 41 11.98 -11.84 -7.80
N GLU A 42 10.78 -11.98 -7.21
CA GLU A 42 10.49 -11.58 -5.84
C GLU A 42 11.34 -12.36 -4.84
N ASN A 43 11.43 -13.68 -5.02
CA ASN A 43 12.27 -14.51 -4.17
C ASN A 43 13.76 -14.13 -4.26
N GLY A 44 14.26 -13.92 -5.49
CA GLY A 44 15.64 -13.48 -5.69
C GLY A 44 15.91 -12.07 -5.18
N LEU A 45 14.90 -11.20 -5.13
CA LEU A 45 15.01 -9.88 -4.54
C LEU A 45 15.09 -9.94 -3.01
N ALA A 46 14.27 -10.76 -2.37
CA ALA A 46 14.32 -10.99 -0.94
C ALA A 46 15.68 -11.59 -0.50
N GLU A 47 16.24 -12.51 -1.29
CA GLU A 47 17.59 -13.05 -1.06
C GLU A 47 18.66 -11.95 -1.11
N LYS A 48 18.62 -11.09 -2.15
CA LYS A 48 19.54 -9.95 -2.27
C LYS A 48 19.39 -8.95 -1.14
N ASP A 49 18.18 -8.68 -0.68
CA ASP A 49 17.95 -7.77 0.43
C ASP A 49 18.54 -8.34 1.74
N VAL A 50 18.35 -9.63 2.02
CA VAL A 50 18.96 -10.29 3.18
C VAL A 50 20.49 -10.24 3.11
N GLU A 51 21.07 -10.47 1.94
CA GLU A 51 22.52 -10.31 1.73
C GLU A 51 22.98 -8.85 1.91
N GLY A 52 22.19 -7.90 1.42
CA GLY A 52 22.44 -6.47 1.54
C GLY A 52 22.41 -5.96 2.97
N PHE A 53 21.82 -6.71 3.91
CA PHE A 53 21.77 -6.42 5.35
C PHE A 53 22.51 -7.45 6.23
N ALA A 54 23.41 -8.24 5.65
CA ALA A 54 24.19 -9.26 6.37
C ALA A 54 25.13 -8.69 7.47
N ASP A 55 25.39 -7.38 7.46
CA ASP A 55 26.13 -6.68 8.51
C ASP A 55 25.34 -6.48 9.82
N VAL A 56 24.00 -6.54 9.74
CA VAL A 56 23.10 -6.28 10.87
C VAL A 56 22.23 -7.48 11.20
N ILE A 57 21.97 -8.35 10.22
CA ILE A 57 21.16 -9.56 10.39
C ILE A 57 22.07 -10.70 10.87
N PRO A 58 21.83 -11.27 12.07
CA PRO A 58 22.48 -12.51 12.49
C PRO A 58 22.16 -13.66 11.53
N ASN A 59 23.08 -14.62 11.39
CA ASN A 59 22.91 -15.73 10.43
C ASN A 59 21.67 -16.60 10.72
N GLU A 60 21.33 -16.72 11.99
CA GLU A 60 20.20 -17.50 12.52
C GLU A 60 18.85 -16.86 12.15
N ASP A 61 18.82 -15.53 12.01
CA ASP A 61 17.58 -14.77 11.75
C ASP A 61 17.35 -14.52 10.24
N ARG A 62 18.23 -15.01 9.36
CA ARG A 62 18.15 -14.73 7.91
C ARG A 62 16.84 -15.22 7.28
N GLU A 63 16.34 -16.38 7.69
CA GLU A 63 15.07 -16.92 7.20
C GLU A 63 13.88 -16.07 7.65
N PHE A 64 13.90 -15.58 8.89
CA PHE A 64 12.88 -14.66 9.39
C PHE A 64 12.85 -13.37 8.56
N TRP A 65 14.01 -12.75 8.34
CA TRP A 65 14.09 -11.51 7.56
C TRP A 65 13.75 -11.71 6.08
N ARG A 66 14.08 -12.87 5.49
CA ARG A 66 13.62 -13.23 4.14
C ARG A 66 12.08 -13.23 4.07
N GLY A 67 11.42 -13.85 5.05
CA GLY A 67 9.96 -13.83 5.16
C GLY A 67 9.41 -12.40 5.27
N GLN A 68 10.04 -11.56 6.10
CA GLN A 68 9.64 -10.15 6.24
C GLN A 68 9.81 -9.34 4.94
N PHE A 69 10.85 -9.61 4.14
CA PHE A 69 11.01 -8.96 2.83
C PHE A 69 9.95 -9.40 1.81
N LEU A 70 9.51 -10.65 1.86
CA LEU A 70 8.42 -11.15 1.00
C LEU A 70 7.05 -10.60 1.41
N GLU A 71 6.81 -10.41 2.72
CA GLU A 71 5.55 -9.92 3.25
C GLU A 71 5.42 -8.39 3.18
N ASN A 72 6.46 -7.66 3.62
CA ASN A 72 6.47 -6.20 3.63
C ASN A 72 7.91 -5.67 3.58
N ARG A 73 8.45 -5.63 2.36
CA ARG A 73 9.79 -5.16 2.07
C ARG A 73 10.09 -3.77 2.62
N GLU A 74 9.15 -2.83 2.52
CA GLU A 74 9.35 -1.43 2.95
C GLU A 74 9.55 -1.34 4.47
N ASN A 75 8.70 -2.03 5.23
CA ASN A 75 8.80 -2.05 6.69
C ASN A 75 10.09 -2.75 7.15
N ALA A 76 10.41 -3.91 6.56
CA ALA A 76 11.64 -4.64 6.88
C ALA A 76 12.89 -3.78 6.64
N THR A 77 12.94 -3.12 5.48
CA THR A 77 14.01 -2.19 5.11
C THR A 77 14.11 -1.01 6.09
N ALA A 78 12.99 -0.43 6.52
CA ALA A 78 13.00 0.68 7.46
C ALA A 78 13.54 0.26 8.84
N ILE A 79 13.18 -0.92 9.34
CA ILE A 79 13.66 -1.43 10.63
C ILE A 79 15.17 -1.72 10.57
N LEU A 80 15.62 -2.41 9.51
CA LEU A 80 17.02 -2.78 9.36
C LEU A 80 17.93 -1.56 9.18
N ASN A 81 17.49 -0.53 8.44
CA ASN A 81 18.22 0.73 8.36
C ASN A 81 18.35 1.43 9.72
N ARG A 82 17.30 1.40 10.56
CA ARG A 82 17.37 1.93 11.93
C ARG A 82 18.29 1.10 12.84
N MET A 83 18.38 -0.22 12.62
CA MET A 83 19.33 -1.07 13.32
C MET A 83 20.77 -0.75 12.89
N ARG A 84 21.02 -0.69 11.57
CA ARG A 84 22.32 -0.30 11.01
C ARG A 84 22.79 1.06 11.54
N GLY A 85 21.92 2.05 11.60
CA GLY A 85 22.23 3.38 12.14
C GLY A 85 22.54 3.41 13.64
N ARG A 86 22.13 2.39 14.40
CA ARG A 86 22.51 2.23 15.82
C ARG A 86 23.84 1.47 15.99
N VAL A 87 24.19 0.61 15.03
CA VAL A 87 25.42 -0.21 15.04
C VAL A 87 26.61 0.57 14.48
N ALA A 88 26.39 1.48 13.52
CA ALA A 88 27.42 2.44 13.13
C ALA A 88 27.77 3.31 14.35
N PRO A 89 29.01 3.27 14.86
CA PRO A 89 29.37 4.09 16.00
C PRO A 89 29.15 5.54 15.61
N ALA A 90 28.43 6.28 16.47
CA ALA A 90 28.30 7.72 16.38
C ALA A 90 29.69 8.36 16.43
N ALA A 91 30.34 8.49 15.29
CA ALA A 91 31.55 9.26 15.16
C ALA A 91 31.19 10.74 15.33
N LYS A 92 31.50 11.25 16.54
CA LYS A 92 31.47 12.66 17.00
C LYS A 92 30.04 13.24 17.16
N THR A 93 29.54 13.41 18.38
CA THR A 93 29.98 14.52 19.24
C THR A 93 30.04 14.09 20.70
N GLU A 94 31.28 13.99 21.16
CA GLU A 94 31.69 13.87 22.55
C GLU A 94 31.55 15.26 23.22
N ALA A 95 30.71 15.35 24.25
CA ALA A 95 30.77 16.43 25.24
C ALA A 95 30.19 15.96 26.58
N ALA A 96 31.01 15.28 27.35
CA ALA A 96 30.97 15.26 28.82
C ALA A 96 32.36 14.80 29.30
N PRO A 97 32.97 15.41 30.33
CA PRO A 97 32.56 15.14 31.72
C PRO A 97 32.69 16.41 32.61
N ALA A 98 32.32 16.54 33.88
CA ALA A 98 32.03 15.65 35.00
C ALA A 98 31.25 16.45 36.08
N ALA A 99 30.46 15.78 36.92
CA ALA A 99 30.52 15.94 38.39
C ALA A 99 29.61 14.91 39.07
N SER A 100 30.22 14.19 40.00
CA SER A 100 29.71 13.06 40.77
C SER A 100 28.88 13.51 41.98
N ALA A 101 27.78 12.81 42.30
CA ALA A 101 27.39 12.41 43.65
C ALA A 101 26.08 11.59 43.65
N VAL A 102 26.15 10.38 44.18
CA VAL A 102 25.03 9.51 44.64
C VAL A 102 25.06 9.53 46.19
N PRO A 103 24.09 8.98 46.96
CA PRO A 103 22.74 8.45 46.66
C PRO A 103 21.67 8.98 47.65
N THR A 104 20.38 8.60 47.49
CA THR A 104 19.52 7.94 48.53
C THR A 104 18.05 7.85 48.07
N ALA A 105 17.55 6.60 48.10
CA ALA A 105 16.19 6.10 48.30
C ALA A 105 14.92 6.74 47.66
N ALA A 106 14.07 5.81 47.19
CA ALA A 106 12.61 5.77 47.39
C ALA A 106 11.68 6.09 46.20
N VAL A 107 10.96 5.03 45.79
CA VAL A 107 9.54 4.99 45.36
C VAL A 107 9.20 5.46 43.93
N ALA A 108 8.82 4.51 43.08
CA ALA A 108 7.92 4.72 41.93
C ALA A 108 6.49 5.00 42.46
N PRO A 109 5.61 5.81 41.83
CA PRO A 109 5.19 5.60 40.43
C PRO A 109 4.78 6.88 39.64
N ALA A 110 4.28 6.63 38.42
CA ALA A 110 3.32 7.46 37.67
C ALA A 110 3.82 8.76 36.98
N THR A 111 3.97 8.65 35.65
CA THR A 111 3.45 9.56 34.63
C THR A 111 3.27 11.04 35.02
N VAL A 112 4.21 11.89 34.62
CA VAL A 112 3.90 13.29 34.29
C VAL A 112 4.59 13.62 32.97
N LEU A 113 3.88 13.40 31.88
CA LEU A 113 4.26 13.88 30.56
C LEU A 113 4.33 15.41 30.60
N LYS A 114 5.47 15.95 30.16
CA LYS A 114 5.70 17.37 29.98
C LYS A 114 4.62 17.95 29.06
N PRO A 115 3.81 18.95 29.48
CA PRO A 115 2.78 19.50 28.61
C PRO A 115 3.42 20.28 27.46
N LEU A 116 3.04 19.93 26.22
CA LEU A 116 3.41 20.67 25.02
C LEU A 116 2.65 22.00 25.01
N HIS A 117 3.35 23.09 25.28
CA HIS A 117 2.84 24.47 25.33
C HIS A 117 2.42 25.05 23.96
N ASN A 118 2.26 24.22 22.92
CA ASN A 118 1.97 24.68 21.56
C ASN A 118 0.47 24.64 21.22
N ARG A 119 -0.42 24.53 22.21
CA ARG A 119 -1.89 24.49 22.01
C ARG A 119 -2.58 25.85 22.20
N GLU A 120 -1.86 26.96 22.12
CA GLU A 120 -2.44 28.31 22.19
C GLU A 120 -1.92 29.20 21.05
N ALA A 121 -2.23 28.85 19.79
CA ALA A 121 -2.25 29.79 18.66
C ALA A 121 -2.77 29.10 17.38
N ALA A 122 -4.07 28.83 17.31
CA ALA A 122 -4.74 28.69 16.03
C ALA A 122 -6.18 29.21 16.15
N PRO A 123 -6.54 30.33 15.50
CA PRO A 123 -7.93 30.79 15.46
C PRO A 123 -8.78 29.74 14.73
N ARG A 124 -9.84 29.28 15.39
CA ARG A 124 -10.91 28.48 14.78
C ARG A 124 -11.56 29.31 13.67
N PRO A 125 -11.65 28.85 12.40
CA PRO A 125 -12.48 29.54 11.43
C PRO A 125 -13.95 29.41 11.86
N ALA A 126 -14.65 30.55 11.86
CA ALA A 126 -16.06 30.62 12.18
C ALA A 126 -16.88 29.83 11.15
N SER A 127 -17.71 28.90 11.62
CA SER A 127 -18.78 28.32 10.81
C SER A 127 -19.80 29.41 10.48
N ALA A 128 -19.70 30.00 9.30
CA ALA A 128 -20.77 30.79 8.72
C ALA A 128 -21.88 29.84 8.28
N ALA A 129 -22.96 29.81 9.05
CA ALA A 129 -24.23 29.25 8.65
C ALA A 129 -24.81 30.13 7.52
N GLY A 130 -24.60 29.72 6.29
CA GLY A 130 -25.31 30.19 5.11
C GLY A 130 -25.67 28.97 4.28
N ALA A 131 -26.96 28.73 4.06
CA ALA A 131 -27.42 27.67 3.17
C ALA A 131 -26.89 27.96 1.76
N PRO A 132 -26.01 27.14 1.16
CA PRO A 132 -25.58 27.36 -0.19
C PRO A 132 -26.47 26.57 -1.14
N ALA A 133 -26.97 27.25 -2.17
CA ALA A 133 -27.46 26.58 -3.37
C ALA A 133 -26.33 25.65 -3.88
N ALA A 134 -26.65 24.38 -4.13
CA ALA A 134 -25.67 23.35 -4.47
C ALA A 134 -24.87 23.75 -5.71
N SER A 135 -23.67 24.27 -5.49
CA SER A 135 -22.75 24.58 -6.57
C SER A 135 -22.19 23.27 -7.15
N PRO A 136 -21.75 23.24 -8.42
CA PRO A 136 -21.12 22.04 -8.98
C PRO A 136 -19.89 21.58 -8.19
N ALA A 137 -19.21 22.49 -7.47
CA ALA A 137 -18.13 22.16 -6.54
C ALA A 137 -18.63 21.34 -5.33
N ASP A 138 -19.83 21.62 -4.82
CA ASP A 138 -20.44 20.87 -3.71
C ASP A 138 -20.84 19.45 -4.14
N LYS A 139 -21.24 19.27 -5.41
CA LYS A 139 -21.52 17.94 -5.97
C LYS A 139 -20.24 17.12 -6.10
N ALA A 140 -19.17 17.71 -6.63
CA ALA A 140 -17.87 17.04 -6.73
C ALA A 140 -17.34 16.63 -5.35
N ALA A 141 -17.45 17.50 -4.34
CA ALA A 141 -17.05 17.17 -2.97
C ALA A 141 -17.85 16.01 -2.38
N LYS A 142 -19.17 15.95 -2.61
CA LYS A 142 -20.03 14.84 -2.17
C LYS A 142 -19.65 13.52 -2.84
N ILE A 143 -19.38 13.54 -4.15
CA ILE A 143 -18.95 12.36 -4.90
C ILE A 143 -17.60 11.85 -4.37
N CYS A 144 -16.63 12.74 -4.14
CA CYS A 144 -15.32 12.37 -3.58
C CYS A 144 -15.45 11.76 -2.18
N ASN A 145 -16.21 12.38 -1.28
CA ASN A 145 -16.41 11.88 0.08
C ASN A 145 -17.09 10.50 0.07
N ARG A 146 -18.08 10.32 -0.81
CA ARG A 146 -18.78 9.04 -0.98
C ARG A 146 -17.89 7.96 -1.58
N ALA A 147 -17.06 8.31 -2.55
CA ALA A 147 -16.07 7.41 -3.12
C ALA A 147 -15.07 6.91 -2.07
N GLN A 148 -14.62 7.78 -1.15
CA GLN A 148 -13.74 7.37 -0.05
C GLN A 148 -14.43 6.40 0.92
N GLU A 149 -15.72 6.59 1.18
CA GLU A 149 -16.51 5.69 2.03
C GLU A 149 -16.72 4.32 1.37
N ILE A 150 -17.02 4.29 0.07
CA ILE A 150 -17.18 3.06 -0.71
C ILE A 150 -15.86 2.29 -0.78
N ALA A 151 -14.74 2.99 -1.03
CA ALA A 151 -13.41 2.37 -1.07
C ALA A 151 -13.06 1.71 0.27
N ARG A 152 -13.34 2.38 1.40
CA ARG A 152 -13.09 1.85 2.74
C ARG A 152 -14.03 0.70 3.12
N SER A 153 -15.32 0.80 2.80
CA SER A 153 -16.32 -0.21 3.19
C SER A 153 -16.30 -1.46 2.33
N ARG A 154 -15.96 -1.34 1.04
CA ARG A 154 -15.95 -2.45 0.08
C ARG A 154 -14.56 -2.97 -0.27
N GLY A 155 -13.50 -2.34 0.24
CA GLY A 155 -12.11 -2.73 -0.05
C GLY A 155 -11.74 -2.64 -1.53
N CYS A 156 -12.37 -1.74 -2.29
CA CYS A 156 -12.11 -1.54 -3.72
C CYS A 156 -11.29 -0.28 -3.99
N SER A 157 -10.65 -0.20 -5.18
CA SER A 157 -9.84 0.95 -5.55
C SER A 157 -10.68 2.23 -5.67
N PHE A 158 -10.05 3.38 -5.39
CA PHE A 158 -10.75 4.68 -5.40
C PHE A 158 -11.41 4.98 -6.75
N THR A 159 -10.83 4.56 -7.87
CA THR A 159 -11.41 4.76 -9.22
C THR A 159 -12.71 3.99 -9.43
N VAL A 160 -12.81 2.76 -8.92
CA VAL A 160 -14.04 1.96 -8.94
C VAL A 160 -15.07 2.59 -8.02
N ALA A 161 -14.65 2.99 -6.82
CA ALA A 161 -15.51 3.63 -5.83
C ALA A 161 -16.05 4.99 -6.31
N PHE A 162 -15.24 5.77 -7.03
CA PHE A 162 -15.62 7.06 -7.62
C PHE A 162 -16.70 6.89 -8.69
N ARG A 163 -16.54 5.90 -9.58
CA ARG A 163 -17.56 5.58 -10.59
C ARG A 163 -18.89 5.14 -9.95
N CYS A 164 -18.83 4.36 -8.87
CA CYS A 164 -20.03 4.00 -8.11
C CYS A 164 -20.68 5.23 -7.46
N ALA A 165 -19.88 6.12 -6.84
CA ALA A 165 -20.37 7.35 -6.27
C ALA A 165 -20.99 8.29 -7.32
N GLU A 166 -20.36 8.44 -8.50
CA GLU A 166 -20.92 9.22 -9.61
C GLU A 166 -22.26 8.67 -10.09
N GLN A 167 -22.43 7.35 -10.14
CA GLN A 167 -23.72 6.74 -10.50
C GLN A 167 -24.80 7.02 -9.46
N GLU A 168 -24.47 6.98 -8.16
CA GLU A 168 -25.40 7.28 -7.07
C GLU A 168 -25.89 8.75 -7.12
N PHE A 169 -25.01 9.70 -7.48
CA PHE A 169 -25.35 11.12 -7.60
C PHE A 169 -25.82 11.56 -9.00
N GLY A 170 -25.59 10.76 -10.04
CA GLY A 170 -26.02 11.00 -11.42
C GLY A 170 -27.40 10.44 -11.75
N ALA A 171 -27.86 9.40 -11.05
CA ALA A 171 -29.20 8.81 -11.22
C ALA A 171 -30.33 9.61 -10.52
N THR A 172 -30.00 10.70 -9.82
CA THR A 172 -30.93 11.53 -9.04
C THR A 172 -31.09 12.96 -9.60
N SER A 173 -30.76 13.19 -10.87
CA SER A 173 -31.10 14.41 -11.62
C SER A 173 -32.07 14.11 -12.77
#